data_AF-A0AAU7NYZ6-F1
#
_entry.id   AF-A0AAU7NYZ6-F1
#
_cell.length_a   1.000
_cell.length_b   1.000
_cell.length_c   1.000
_cell.angle_alpha   90.00
_cell.angle_beta   90.00
_cell.angle_gamma   90.00
#
_symmetry.space_group_name_H-M   'P 1'
#
loop_
_entity.id
_entity.type
_entity.pdbx_description
1 polymer ?
#
loop_
_entity_poly.entity_id
_entity_poly.type
_entity_poly.pdbx_seq_one_letter_code
_entity_poly.pdbx_strand_id
1 'polypeptide(L)'
;MTGRFRLFLVWFAGYTLSFLILSFYCFTGLAVEDLSEVLGSALVDMTGVFAPYLTPIVAFWFAKEVVQKAAPLPQGPYKVALICSLFYNITIVLLMSALFFLQASSPGYAVNQMLELAGTISSGLAFLVGPAIGFYFGKTE
;
A
#
# COMPACT_ATOMS: atom_id res chain seq x y z
N MET A 1 -3.78 8.42 -20.32
CA MET A 1 -3.66 7.57 -19.12
C MET A 1 -4.85 7.86 -18.21
N THR A 2 -5.68 6.88 -17.90
CA THR A 2 -6.90 7.07 -17.09
C THR A 2 -6.54 7.33 -15.62
N GLY A 3 -7.40 8.05 -14.88
CA GLY A 3 -7.19 8.28 -13.44
C GLY A 3 -7.06 6.99 -12.62
N ARG A 4 -7.80 5.95 -13.02
CA ARG A 4 -7.73 4.60 -12.42
C ARG A 4 -6.35 3.98 -12.54
N PHE A 5 -5.73 4.06 -13.71
CA PHE A 5 -4.38 3.53 -13.92
C PHE A 5 -3.33 4.30 -13.10
N ARG A 6 -3.47 5.62 -12.95
CA ARG A 6 -2.61 6.41 -12.06
C ARG A 6 -2.76 5.99 -10.59
N LEU A 7 -4.00 5.75 -10.16
CA LEU A 7 -4.26 5.27 -8.81
C LEU A 7 -3.64 3.89 -8.58
N PHE A 8 -3.82 2.97 -9.54
CA PHE A 8 -3.15 1.67 -9.54
C PHE A 8 -1.63 1.80 -9.40
N LEU A 9 -1.00 2.65 -10.22
CA LEU A 9 0.45 2.87 -10.16
C LEU A 9 0.91 3.38 -8.79
N VAL A 10 0.16 4.29 -8.16
CA VAL A 10 0.51 4.80 -6.82
C VAL A 10 0.50 3.68 -5.78
N TRP A 11 -0.53 2.85 -5.79
CA TRP A 11 -0.67 1.75 -4.85
C TRP A 11 0.34 0.63 -5.10
N PHE A 12 0.54 0.26 -6.37
CA PHE A 12 1.54 -0.72 -6.76
C PHE A 12 2.96 -0.26 -6.42
N ALA A 13 3.27 1.01 -6.68
CA ALA A 13 4.56 1.60 -6.33
C ALA A 13 4.78 1.61 -4.82
N GLY A 14 3.80 2.01 -4.01
CA GLY A 14 3.98 2.02 -2.55
C GLY A 14 4.10 0.63 -1.95
N TYR A 15 3.36 -0.38 -2.45
CA TYR A 15 3.57 -1.77 -2.08
C TYR A 15 4.98 -2.25 -2.44
N THR A 16 5.39 -2.03 -3.69
CA THR A 16 6.69 -2.47 -4.20
C THR A 16 7.84 -1.80 -3.46
N LEU A 17 7.77 -0.49 -3.24
CA LEU A 17 8.79 0.25 -2.49
C LEU A 17 8.88 -0.24 -1.04
N SER A 18 7.74 -0.43 -0.36
CA SER A 18 7.71 -0.95 1.01
C SER A 18 8.33 -2.35 1.08
N PHE A 19 7.99 -3.22 0.12
CA PHE A 19 8.56 -4.56 0.04
C PHE A 19 10.05 -4.58 -0.29
N LEU A 20 10.52 -3.71 -1.19
CA LEU A 20 11.94 -3.60 -1.52
C LEU A 20 12.76 -3.09 -0.32
N ILE A 21 12.25 -2.09 0.41
CA ILE A 21 12.90 -1.55 1.61
C ILE A 21 13.03 -2.65 2.67
N LEU A 22 11.93 -3.35 2.96
CA LEU A 22 11.91 -4.45 3.91
C LEU A 22 12.85 -5.59 3.48
N SER A 23 12.78 -6.00 2.21
CA SER A 23 13.64 -7.05 1.67
C SER A 23 15.11 -6.66 1.79
N PHE A 24 15.46 -5.43 1.42
CA PHE A 24 16.83 -4.92 1.54
C PHE A 24 17.31 -4.92 2.99
N TYR A 25 16.44 -4.56 3.94
CA TYR A 25 16.77 -4.64 5.36
C TYR A 25 17.02 -6.09 5.79
N CYS A 26 16.13 -7.01 5.42
CA CYS A 26 16.27 -8.43 5.73
C CYS A 26 17.57 -9.02 5.15
N PHE A 27 17.90 -8.74 3.89
CA PHE A 27 19.13 -9.24 3.25
C PHE A 27 20.42 -8.68 3.86
N THR A 28 20.37 -7.52 4.50
CA THR A 28 21.55 -6.90 5.12
C THR A 28 21.66 -7.18 6.62
N GLY A 29 20.54 -7.44 7.30
CA GLY A 29 20.47 -7.60 8.75
C GLY A 29 20.29 -9.04 9.24
N LEU A 30 19.72 -9.95 8.46
CA LEU A 30 19.39 -11.30 8.91
C LEU A 30 20.43 -12.35 8.48
N ALA A 31 20.57 -13.38 9.30
CA ALA A 31 21.25 -14.60 8.89
C ALA A 31 20.42 -15.33 7.83
N VAL A 32 21.09 -16.11 6.98
CA VAL A 32 20.44 -16.86 5.88
C VAL A 32 19.40 -17.85 6.40
N GLU A 33 19.64 -18.43 7.58
CA GLU A 33 18.76 -19.40 8.24
C GLU A 33 17.40 -18.79 8.63
N ASP A 34 17.40 -17.53 9.07
CA ASP A 34 16.20 -16.82 9.53
C ASP A 34 15.46 -16.11 8.38
N LEU A 35 16.13 -15.90 7.25
CA LEU A 35 15.65 -15.07 6.16
C LEU A 35 14.33 -15.57 5.57
N SER A 36 14.21 -16.89 5.35
CA SER A 36 13.00 -17.46 4.73
C SER A 36 11.78 -17.32 5.64
N GLU A 37 11.95 -17.46 6.95
CA GLU A 37 10.87 -17.36 7.92
C GLU A 37 10.41 -15.89 8.04
N VAL A 38 11.35 -14.98 8.29
CA VAL A 38 11.04 -13.57 8.53
C VAL A 38 10.54 -12.87 7.27
N LEU A 39 11.16 -13.11 6.11
CA LEU A 39 10.70 -12.49 4.86
C LEU A 39 9.36 -13.08 4.40
N GLY A 40 9.14 -14.37 4.64
CA GLY A 40 7.89 -15.06 4.33
C GLY A 40 6.71 -14.51 5.12
N SER A 41 6.84 -14.38 6.45
CA SER A 41 5.81 -13.76 7.28
C SER A 41 5.60 -12.28 6.94
N ALA A 42 6.70 -11.54 6.73
CA ALA A 42 6.64 -10.13 6.37
C ALA A 42 5.91 -9.86 5.05
N LEU A 43 6.04 -10.76 4.07
CA LEU A 43 5.29 -10.67 2.82
C LEU A 43 3.79 -10.79 3.06
N VAL A 44 3.35 -11.73 3.90
CA VAL A 44 1.93 -11.94 4.22
C VAL A 44 1.36 -10.72 4.95
N ASP A 45 2.04 -10.25 5.99
CA ASP A 45 1.58 -9.13 6.81
C ASP A 45 1.51 -7.83 6.01
N MET A 46 2.53 -7.55 5.20
CA MET A 46 2.52 -6.38 4.33
C MET A 46 1.49 -6.49 3.21
N THR A 47 1.24 -7.70 2.69
CA THR A 47 0.13 -7.90 1.75
C THR A 47 -1.21 -7.60 2.44
N GLY A 48 -1.38 -7.96 3.71
CA GLY A 48 -2.56 -7.59 4.51
C GLY A 48 -2.77 -6.08 4.65
N VAL A 49 -1.69 -5.30 4.68
CA VAL A 49 -1.74 -3.83 4.75
C VAL A 49 -2.27 -3.20 3.44
N PHE A 50 -1.84 -3.71 2.28
CA PHE A 50 -2.14 -3.10 0.97
C PHE A 50 -3.31 -3.74 0.22
N ALA A 51 -3.56 -5.05 0.40
CA ALA A 51 -4.56 -5.81 -0.35
C ALA A 51 -5.99 -5.25 -0.27
N PRO A 52 -6.48 -4.72 0.87
CA PRO A 52 -7.82 -4.15 0.97
C PRO A 52 -8.08 -2.97 0.00
N TYR A 53 -7.02 -2.27 -0.42
CA TYR A 53 -7.12 -1.10 -1.29
C TYR A 53 -6.71 -1.43 -2.73
N LEU A 54 -5.65 -2.21 -2.90
CA LEU A 54 -5.15 -2.59 -4.23
C LEU A 54 -6.15 -3.51 -4.96
N THR A 55 -6.80 -4.43 -4.25
CA THR A 55 -7.74 -5.40 -4.85
C THR A 55 -8.95 -4.72 -5.50
N PRO A 56 -9.68 -3.80 -4.82
CA PRO A 56 -10.75 -3.04 -5.47
C PRO A 56 -10.26 -2.23 -6.67
N ILE A 57 -9.10 -1.55 -6.57
CA ILE A 57 -8.56 -0.75 -7.67
C ILE A 57 -8.31 -1.61 -8.91
N VAL A 58 -7.70 -2.78 -8.74
CA VAL A 58 -7.43 -3.74 -9.81
C VAL A 58 -8.75 -4.31 -10.36
N ALA A 59 -9.68 -4.71 -9.48
CA ALA A 59 -10.98 -5.22 -9.88
C ALA A 59 -11.75 -4.20 -10.73
N PHE A 60 -11.83 -2.93 -10.30
CA PHE A 60 -12.49 -1.86 -11.06
C PHE A 60 -11.73 -1.40 -12.30
N TRP A 61 -10.42 -1.69 -12.38
CA TRP A 61 -9.65 -1.48 -13.60
C TRP A 61 -10.03 -2.53 -14.67
N PHE A 62 -10.09 -3.81 -14.31
CA PHE A 62 -10.46 -4.89 -15.23
C PHE A 62 -11.97 -4.98 -15.53
N ALA A 63 -12.84 -4.64 -14.57
CA ALA A 63 -14.28 -4.79 -14.72
C ALA A 63 -14.92 -3.86 -15.78
N LYS A 64 -14.19 -2.86 -16.30
CA LYS A 64 -14.76 -1.79 -17.15
C LYS A 64 -14.15 -1.69 -18.55
N GLU A 65 -13.87 -2.82 -19.20
CA GLU A 65 -13.85 -2.86 -20.68
C GLU A 65 -15.26 -2.90 -21.28
N VAL A 66 -16.29 -3.17 -20.47
CA VAL A 66 -17.68 -3.20 -20.91
C VAL A 66 -18.40 -1.99 -20.32
N VAL A 67 -18.81 -1.06 -21.18
CA VAL A 67 -19.71 0.09 -20.89
C VAL A 67 -19.04 1.32 -20.25
N GLN A 68 -18.74 2.35 -21.07
CA GLN A 68 -19.50 3.63 -21.11
C GLN A 68 -18.72 4.75 -21.84
N LYS A 69 -19.34 5.28 -22.90
CA LYS A 69 -19.20 6.69 -23.30
C LYS A 69 -19.83 7.55 -22.19
N ALA A 70 -19.12 7.77 -21.08
CA ALA A 70 -19.55 8.69 -20.04
C ALA A 70 -18.89 10.07 -20.23
N ALA A 71 -19.64 11.13 -19.97
CA ALA A 71 -19.17 12.51 -19.96
C ALA A 71 -17.88 12.67 -19.13
N PRO A 72 -17.02 13.68 -19.41
CA PRO A 72 -15.79 13.88 -18.67
C PRO A 72 -16.10 13.97 -17.16
N LEU A 73 -15.60 12.98 -16.43
CA LEU A 73 -15.79 12.86 -14.99
C LEU A 73 -15.22 14.10 -14.29
N PRO A 74 -15.92 14.67 -13.29
CA PRO A 74 -15.36 15.76 -12.50
C PRO A 74 -14.05 15.30 -11.85
N GLN A 75 -13.00 16.12 -11.94
CA GLN A 75 -11.67 15.75 -11.44
C GLN A 75 -11.57 15.73 -9.90
N GLY A 76 -12.56 16.28 -9.18
CA GLY A 76 -12.57 16.40 -7.72
C GLY A 76 -12.42 15.06 -6.99
N PRO A 77 -13.32 14.07 -7.20
CA PRO A 77 -13.25 12.75 -6.56
C PRO A 77 -11.91 12.04 -6.80
N TYR A 78 -11.39 12.10 -8.03
CA TYR A 78 -10.08 11.54 -8.36
C TYR A 78 -8.95 12.21 -7.56
N LYS A 79 -8.93 13.55 -7.47
CA LYS A 79 -7.90 14.29 -6.74
C LYS A 79 -7.90 13.92 -5.25
N VAL A 80 -9.08 13.80 -4.64
CA VAL A 80 -9.22 13.40 -3.23
C VAL A 80 -8.69 11.97 -3.02
N ALA A 81 -9.11 11.03 -3.86
CA ALA A 81 -8.62 9.64 -3.80
C ALA A 81 -7.09 9.57 -3.97
N LEU A 82 -6.53 10.34 -4.91
CA LEU A 82 -5.10 10.39 -5.16
C LEU A 82 -4.33 10.96 -3.95
N ILE A 83 -4.79 12.08 -3.37
CA ILE A 83 -4.12 12.70 -2.22
C ILE A 83 -4.15 11.76 -1.01
N CYS A 84 -5.30 11.14 -0.71
CA CYS A 84 -5.42 10.19 0.39
C CYS A 84 -4.52 8.96 0.15
N SER A 85 -4.47 8.46 -1.08
CA SER A 85 -3.59 7.35 -1.46
C SER A 85 -2.12 7.70 -1.32
N LEU A 86 -1.69 8.86 -1.81
CA LEU A 86 -0.30 9.32 -1.68
C LEU A 86 0.09 9.49 -0.22
N PHE A 87 -0.75 10.14 0.58
CA PHE A 87 -0.52 10.31 2.01
C PHE A 87 -0.34 8.96 2.73
N TYR A 88 -1.24 8.00 2.47
CA TYR A 88 -1.14 6.66 3.01
C TYR A 88 0.18 5.96 2.59
N ASN A 89 0.47 5.93 1.30
CA ASN A 89 1.64 5.23 0.77
C ASN A 89 2.95 5.85 1.28
N ILE A 90 3.04 7.19 1.33
CA ILE A 90 4.19 7.89 1.92
C ILE A 90 4.35 7.51 3.39
N THR A 91 3.26 7.46 4.16
CA THR A 91 3.30 7.10 5.58
C THR A 91 3.87 5.69 5.79
N ILE A 92 3.39 4.70 5.03
CA ILE A 92 3.87 3.31 5.13
C ILE A 92 5.32 3.18 4.65
N VAL A 93 5.70 3.86 3.56
CA VAL A 93 7.09 3.84 3.05
C VAL A 93 8.05 4.48 4.05
N LEU A 94 7.69 5.60 4.67
CA LEU A 94 8.49 6.24 5.72
C LEU A 94 8.63 5.33 6.94
N LEU A 95 7.56 4.64 7.33
CA LEU A 95 7.59 3.66 8.40
C LEU A 95 8.57 2.52 8.10
N MET A 96 8.49 1.91 6.91
CA MET A 96 9.44 0.86 6.52
C MET A 96 10.89 1.39 6.46
N SER A 97 11.07 2.64 5.99
CA SER A 97 12.38 3.28 5.95
C SER A 97 12.98 3.45 7.35
N ALA A 98 12.15 3.56 8.39
CA ALA A 98 12.59 3.69 9.78
C ALA A 98 13.39 2.46 10.28
N LEU A 99 13.27 1.30 9.64
CA LEU A 99 14.07 0.10 9.93
C LEU A 99 15.59 0.38 9.88
N PHE A 100 16.03 1.31 9.03
CA PHE A 100 17.45 1.65 8.88
C PHE A 100 17.95 2.72 9.87
N PHE A 101 17.03 3.42 10.55
CA PHE A 101 17.38 4.54 11.42
C PHE A 101 17.18 4.22 12.91
N LEU A 102 16.20 3.36 13.22
CA LEU A 102 15.87 3.02 14.60
C LEU A 102 16.72 1.85 15.08
N GLN A 103 17.24 1.97 16.30
CA GLN A 103 17.98 0.89 16.96
C GLN A 103 16.99 -0.13 17.51
N ALA A 104 17.20 -1.40 17.17
CA ALA A 104 16.42 -2.53 17.66
C ALA A 104 17.33 -3.59 18.28
N SER A 105 16.76 -4.40 19.18
CA SER A 105 17.47 -5.51 19.84
C SER A 105 17.86 -6.63 18.87
N SER A 106 17.04 -6.89 17.85
CA SER A 106 17.37 -7.77 16.72
C SER A 106 16.65 -7.32 15.44
N PRO A 107 17.20 -7.63 14.25
CA PRO A 107 16.57 -7.27 12.97
C PRO A 107 15.20 -7.92 12.77
N GLY A 108 15.02 -9.18 13.17
CA GLY A 108 13.72 -9.86 13.10
C GLY A 108 12.67 -9.22 14.01
N TYR A 109 13.07 -8.81 15.22
CA TYR A 109 12.19 -8.05 16.11
C TYR A 109 11.80 -6.70 15.52
N ALA A 110 12.74 -5.99 14.88
CA ALA A 110 12.48 -4.71 14.23
C ALA A 110 11.42 -4.84 13.12
N VAL A 111 11.56 -5.86 12.26
CA VAL A 111 10.61 -6.14 11.17
C VAL A 111 9.21 -6.38 11.73
N ASN A 112 9.07 -7.25 12.73
CA ASN A 112 7.77 -7.57 13.32
C ASN A 112 7.09 -6.35 13.93
N GLN A 113 7.83 -5.53 14.69
CA GLN A 113 7.29 -4.30 15.29
C GLN A 113 6.85 -3.28 14.23
N MET A 114 7.61 -3.13 13.14
CA MET A 114 7.25 -2.20 12.08
C MET A 114 6.02 -2.67 11.30
N LEU A 115 5.86 -3.98 11.09
CA LEU A 115 4.69 -4.54 10.43
C LEU A 115 3.43 -4.46 11.31
N GLU A 116 3.54 -4.72 12.60
CA GLU A 116 2.45 -4.54 13.57
C GLU A 116 1.99 -3.08 13.61
N LEU A 117 2.94 -2.14 13.65
CA LEU A 117 2.64 -0.72 13.58
C LEU A 117 2.04 -0.33 12.21
N ALA A 118 2.52 -0.91 11.11
CA ALA A 118 1.94 -0.70 9.78
C ALA A 118 0.48 -1.16 9.72
N GLY A 119 0.16 -2.32 10.30
CA GLY A 119 -1.21 -2.82 10.41
C GLY A 119 -2.11 -1.90 11.24
N THR A 120 -1.60 -1.39 12.36
CA THR A 120 -2.31 -0.43 13.22
C THR A 120 -2.58 0.88 12.49
N ILE A 121 -1.56 1.47 11.86
CA ILE A 121 -1.69 2.69 11.08
C ILE A 121 -2.63 2.47 9.89
N SER A 122 -2.52 1.32 9.21
CA SER A 122 -3.38 0.99 8.08
C SER A 122 -4.86 0.96 8.47
N SER A 123 -5.16 0.30 9.59
CA SER A 123 -6.51 0.25 10.16
C SER A 123 -6.99 1.65 10.56
N GLY A 124 -6.12 2.44 11.19
CA GLY A 124 -6.40 3.82 11.56
C GLY A 124 -6.61 4.76 10.37
N LEU A 125 -5.97 4.52 9.23
CA LEU A 125 -6.12 5.32 8.01
C LEU A 125 -7.22 4.81 7.06
N ALA A 126 -7.82 3.65 7.36
CA ALA A 126 -8.85 3.04 6.52
C ALA A 126 -10.09 3.92 6.35
N PHE A 127 -10.48 4.67 7.38
CA PHE A 127 -11.60 5.61 7.30
C PHE A 127 -11.36 6.75 6.30
N LEU A 128 -10.11 7.10 6.02
CA LEU A 128 -9.76 8.16 5.09
C LEU A 128 -9.68 7.62 3.66
N VAL A 129 -8.91 6.55 3.49
CA VAL A 129 -8.55 6.01 2.18
C VAL A 129 -9.69 5.22 1.55
N GLY A 130 -10.35 4.36 2.33
CA GLY A 130 -11.43 3.50 1.87
C GLY A 130 -12.58 4.28 1.24
N PRO A 131 -13.18 5.25 1.95
CA PRO A 131 -14.22 6.10 1.39
C PRO A 131 -13.76 6.96 0.21
N ALA A 132 -12.53 7.48 0.22
CA ALA A 132 -12.01 8.27 -0.90
C ALA A 132 -11.92 7.46 -2.19
N ILE A 133 -11.41 6.22 -2.11
CA ILE A 133 -11.38 5.26 -3.22
C ILE A 133 -12.81 4.86 -3.62
N GLY A 134 -13.63 4.47 -2.66
CA GLY A 134 -15.02 4.04 -2.90
C GLY A 134 -15.86 5.13 -3.58
N PHE A 135 -15.74 6.38 -3.15
CA PHE A 135 -16.45 7.51 -3.75
C PHE A 135 -15.95 7.82 -5.16
N TYR A 136 -14.64 7.70 -5.42
CA TYR A 136 -14.11 7.84 -6.77
C TYR A 136 -14.71 6.78 -7.69
N PHE A 137 -14.67 5.50 -7.31
CA PHE A 137 -15.21 4.44 -8.17
C PHE A 137 -16.74 4.47 -8.28
N GLY A 138 -17.45 4.74 -7.19
CA GLY A 138 -18.92 4.80 -7.15
C GLY A 138 -19.55 6.01 -7.86
N LYS A 139 -18.84 7.14 -8.01
CA LYS A 139 -19.28 8.28 -8.86
C LYS A 139 -18.84 8.18 -10.32
N THR A 140 -18.11 7.13 -10.68
CA THR A 140 -17.75 6.85 -12.09
C THR A 140 -18.73 5.91 -12.80
N GLU A 141 -19.87 5.64 -12.18
CA GLU A 141 -21.09 5.07 -12.79
C GLU A 141 -22.13 6.17 -12.99
#